data_AF-A0A930U6E1-F1
#
_entry.id   AF-A0A930U6E1-F1
#
_cell.length_a   1.000
_cell.length_b   1.000
_cell.length_c   1.000
_cell.angle_alpha   90.00
_cell.angle_beta   90.00
_cell.angle_gamma   90.00
#
_symmetry.space_group_name_H-M   'P 1'
#
loop_
_entity.id
_entity.type
_entity.pdbx_description
1 polymer ?
#
loop_
_entity_poly.entity_id
_entity_poly.type
_entity_poly.pdbx_seq_one_letter_code
_entity_poly.pdbx_strand_id
1 'polypeptide(L)'
;MKTCPPSPKIVCWTAGTTSSGNLQNLQDITRWWLGLANQEVTWQLRTRPAGVPPEDLDWSLQPIDEVFTLREPQFQGWQLRWRQAESGQVDSVVVMDLELDQGRQVLDLVPQGRSDLVIRVRPLRLSFDIVHLENPRILWERRPEGYRLILQQPNQGLEVQVDLDATAYEQLRGRSRGTTHPGGTYPGTWV
;
A
#
# COMPACT_ATOMS: atom_id res chain seq x y z
N MET A 1 7.70 -26.18 -7.50
CA MET A 1 6.66 -25.28 -6.96
C MET A 1 7.36 -24.04 -6.45
N LYS A 2 7.06 -22.86 -7.01
CA LYS A 2 7.58 -21.60 -6.49
C LYS A 2 6.87 -21.35 -5.15
N THR A 3 7.62 -21.38 -4.06
CA THR A 3 7.08 -21.10 -2.73
C THR A 3 7.06 -19.59 -2.52
N CYS A 4 5.90 -19.05 -2.18
CA CYS A 4 5.77 -17.66 -1.76
C CYS A 4 6.76 -17.38 -0.61
N PRO A 5 7.51 -16.28 -0.63
CA PRO A 5 8.46 -16.00 0.44
C PRO A 5 7.74 -15.93 1.79
N PRO A 6 8.34 -16.45 2.88
CA PRO A 6 7.71 -16.48 4.20
C PRO A 6 7.79 -15.10 4.84
N SER A 7 6.92 -14.18 4.41
CA SER A 7 6.74 -12.87 5.01
C SER A 7 5.24 -12.59 5.16
N PRO A 8 4.77 -12.12 6.34
CA PRO A 8 3.35 -11.93 6.61
C PRO A 8 2.67 -10.85 5.75
N LYS A 9 3.45 -10.12 4.93
CA LYS A 9 2.97 -9.04 4.06
C LYS A 9 3.07 -9.36 2.57
N ILE A 10 3.53 -10.56 2.20
CA ILE A 10 3.61 -10.98 0.79
C ILE A 10 2.39 -11.84 0.46
N VAL A 11 1.68 -11.46 -0.59
CA VAL A 11 0.52 -12.18 -1.12
C VAL A 11 0.87 -12.68 -2.52
N CYS A 12 0.90 -14.00 -2.71
CA CYS A 12 1.24 -14.60 -4.00
C CYS A 12 0.04 -15.27 -4.65
N TRP A 13 -0.12 -15.11 -5.95
CA TRP A 13 -1.08 -15.84 -6.76
C TRP A 13 -0.40 -16.45 -7.98
N THR A 14 -0.74 -17.70 -8.31
CA THR A 14 -0.28 -18.38 -9.52
C THR A 14 -1.45 -19.02 -10.25
N ALA A 15 -1.53 -18.78 -11.56
CA ALA A 15 -2.53 -19.34 -12.44
C ALA A 15 -2.51 -20.89 -12.42
N GLY A 16 -3.68 -21.52 -12.38
CA GLY A 16 -3.82 -22.97 -12.41
C GLY A 16 -3.45 -23.72 -11.13
N THR A 17 -3.11 -23.01 -10.04
CA THR A 17 -2.86 -23.65 -8.74
C THR A 17 -4.12 -23.70 -7.87
N THR A 18 -4.30 -24.81 -7.15
CA THR A 18 -5.45 -25.08 -6.27
C THR A 18 -5.10 -24.95 -4.78
N SER A 19 -4.03 -24.25 -4.44
CA SER A 19 -3.63 -24.06 -3.05
C SER A 19 -4.71 -23.32 -2.26
N SER A 20 -4.87 -23.67 -0.99
CA SER A 20 -5.98 -23.23 -0.13
C SER A 20 -6.06 -21.72 0.16
N GLY A 21 -5.07 -20.93 -0.30
CA GLY A 21 -5.08 -19.46 -0.21
C GLY A 21 -5.15 -18.74 -1.56
N ASN A 22 -5.04 -19.44 -2.69
CA ASN A 22 -4.85 -18.81 -4.00
C ASN A 22 -6.00 -17.87 -4.38
N LEU A 23 -7.25 -18.28 -4.12
CA LEU A 23 -8.42 -17.45 -4.41
C LEU A 23 -8.46 -16.18 -3.55
N GLN A 24 -8.19 -16.30 -2.25
CA GLN A 24 -8.15 -15.15 -1.35
C GLN A 24 -7.03 -14.18 -1.75
N ASN A 25 -5.85 -14.71 -2.07
CA ASN A 25 -4.72 -13.93 -2.53
C ASN A 25 -5.05 -13.16 -3.82
N LEU A 26 -5.74 -13.80 -4.77
CA LEU A 26 -6.21 -13.13 -5.99
C LEU A 26 -7.16 -11.97 -5.68
N GLN A 27 -8.07 -12.14 -4.72
CA GLN A 27 -9.01 -11.10 -4.31
C GLN A 27 -8.28 -9.91 -3.67
N ASP A 28 -7.28 -10.17 -2.83
CA ASP A 28 -6.50 -9.11 -2.17
C ASP A 28 -5.64 -8.35 -3.18
N ILE A 29 -5.00 -9.04 -4.12
CA ILE A 29 -4.25 -8.43 -5.22
C ILE A 29 -5.20 -7.64 -6.13
N THR A 30 -6.39 -8.17 -6.42
CA THR A 30 -7.41 -7.47 -7.21
C THR A 30 -7.84 -6.18 -6.52
N ARG A 31 -8.15 -6.23 -5.22
CA ARG A 31 -8.52 -5.04 -4.45
C ARG A 31 -7.42 -3.98 -4.50
N TRP A 32 -6.16 -4.40 -4.33
CA TRP A 32 -5.01 -3.52 -4.42
C TRP A 32 -4.87 -2.88 -5.80
N TRP A 33 -4.94 -3.68 -6.87
CA TRP A 33 -4.86 -3.20 -8.25
C TRP A 33 -5.97 -2.19 -8.59
N LEU A 34 -7.21 -2.49 -8.19
CA LEU A 34 -8.34 -1.57 -8.37
C LEU A 34 -8.15 -0.26 -7.59
N GLY A 35 -7.49 -0.33 -6.43
CA GLY A 35 -7.15 0.83 -5.61
C GLY A 35 -6.20 1.81 -6.29
N LEU A 36 -5.44 1.39 -7.30
CA LEU A 36 -4.56 2.27 -8.08
C LEU A 36 -5.30 3.24 -9.01
N ALA A 37 -6.63 3.17 -9.07
CA ALA A 37 -7.43 4.07 -9.89
C ALA A 37 -7.12 5.54 -9.59
N ASN A 38 -6.77 6.27 -10.65
CA ASN A 38 -6.40 7.69 -10.65
C ASN A 38 -5.09 8.01 -9.90
N GLN A 39 -4.23 7.01 -9.65
CA GLN A 39 -2.92 7.21 -9.06
C GLN A 39 -1.84 7.22 -10.15
N GLU A 40 -0.80 8.04 -9.97
CA GLU A 40 0.44 7.89 -10.73
C GLU A 40 1.15 6.62 -10.28
N VAL A 41 1.54 5.78 -11.23
CA VAL A 41 2.28 4.54 -10.98
C VAL A 41 3.59 4.56 -11.76
N THR A 42 4.61 3.90 -11.21
CA THR A 42 5.80 3.53 -11.99
C THR A 42 5.63 2.11 -12.49
N TRP A 43 5.88 1.91 -13.78
CA TRP A 43 5.80 0.64 -14.47
C TRP A 43 7.19 0.27 -14.99
N GLN A 44 7.80 -0.76 -14.39
CA GLN A 44 9.19 -1.12 -14.64
C GLN A 44 9.29 -2.53 -15.20
N LEU A 45 10.10 -2.74 -16.23
CA LEU A 45 10.25 -4.04 -16.90
C LEU A 45 11.68 -4.57 -16.75
N ARG A 46 11.84 -5.81 -16.28
CA ARG A 46 13.16 -6.44 -16.15
C ARG A 46 13.15 -7.86 -16.69
N THR A 47 14.19 -8.21 -17.44
CA THR A 47 14.49 -9.60 -17.77
C THR A 47 15.02 -10.29 -16.53
N ARG A 48 14.41 -11.41 -16.14
CA ARG A 48 14.75 -12.22 -14.98
C ARG A 48 15.54 -13.46 -15.44
N PRO A 49 16.82 -13.57 -15.07
CA PRO A 49 17.58 -14.80 -15.26
C PRO A 49 16.94 -15.96 -14.50
N ALA A 50 17.12 -17.18 -15.00
CA ALA A 50 16.57 -18.37 -14.37
C ALA A 50 17.05 -18.50 -12.92
N GLY A 51 16.13 -18.73 -11.98
CA GLY A 51 16.44 -18.93 -10.56
C GLY A 51 16.69 -17.65 -9.76
N VAL A 52 16.75 -16.47 -10.39
CA VAL A 52 16.86 -15.19 -9.69
C VAL A 52 15.47 -14.72 -9.28
N PRO A 53 15.21 -14.44 -8.00
CA PRO A 53 13.90 -13.97 -7.57
C PRO A 53 13.71 -12.48 -7.91
N PRO A 54 12.47 -12.00 -8.08
CA PRO A 54 12.20 -10.61 -8.47
C PRO A 54 12.84 -9.54 -7.56
N GLU A 55 12.93 -9.81 -6.26
CA GLU A 55 13.52 -8.89 -5.28
C GLU A 55 15.02 -8.61 -5.49
N ASP A 56 15.73 -9.53 -6.14
CA ASP A 56 17.18 -9.44 -6.38
C ASP A 56 17.52 -8.73 -7.71
N LEU A 57 16.51 -8.39 -8.52
CA LEU A 57 16.73 -7.62 -9.75
C LEU A 57 17.04 -6.15 -9.43
N ASP A 58 17.81 -5.50 -10.29
CA ASP A 58 18.04 -4.06 -10.17
C ASP A 58 16.83 -3.27 -10.67
N TRP A 59 16.12 -2.66 -9.72
CA TRP A 59 14.94 -1.83 -9.95
C TRP A 59 15.24 -0.32 -9.95
N SER A 60 16.52 0.07 -10.06
CA SER A 60 16.88 1.44 -10.40
C SER A 60 16.17 1.87 -11.67
N LEU A 61 15.75 3.15 -11.76
CA LEU A 61 15.00 3.66 -12.91
C LEU A 61 15.82 3.51 -14.20
N GLN A 62 15.19 2.95 -15.22
CA GLN A 62 15.77 2.78 -16.55
C GLN A 62 14.96 3.55 -17.61
N PRO A 63 15.54 3.88 -18.77
CA PRO A 63 14.84 4.64 -19.82
C PRO A 63 13.58 3.96 -20.39
N ILE A 64 13.45 2.65 -20.22
CA ILE A 64 12.27 1.87 -20.63
C ILE A 64 11.17 1.85 -19.57
N ASP A 65 11.44 2.38 -18.37
CA ASP A 65 10.45 2.45 -17.31
C ASP A 65 9.49 3.60 -17.59
N GLU A 66 8.22 3.37 -17.35
CA GLU A 66 7.16 4.34 -17.59
C GLU A 66 6.60 4.87 -16.27
N VAL A 67 6.13 6.12 -16.32
CA VAL A 67 5.35 6.73 -15.25
C VAL A 67 4.08 7.28 -15.90
N PHE A 68 2.93 6.84 -15.43
CA PHE A 68 1.64 7.28 -15.96
C PHE A 68 0.55 7.21 -14.89
N THR A 69 -0.54 7.93 -15.14
CA THR A 69 -1.72 7.87 -14.29
C THR A 69 -2.60 6.70 -14.72
N LEU A 70 -2.80 5.74 -13.82
CA LEU A 70 -3.60 4.56 -14.09
C LEU A 70 -5.11 4.88 -13.99
N ARG A 71 -5.86 4.65 -15.06
CA ARG A 71 -7.33 4.81 -15.10
C ARG A 71 -8.01 3.48 -15.37
N GLU A 72 -9.23 3.35 -14.84
CA GLU A 72 -10.09 2.18 -15.08
C GLU A 72 -9.36 0.82 -14.89
N PRO A 73 -8.62 0.60 -13.79
CA PRO A 73 -8.02 -0.71 -13.52
C PRO A 73 -9.12 -1.77 -13.52
N GLN A 74 -8.85 -2.90 -14.16
CA GLN A 74 -9.72 -4.07 -14.14
C GLN A 74 -8.85 -5.32 -13.99
N PHE A 75 -9.42 -6.32 -13.34
CA PHE A 75 -8.85 -7.66 -13.28
C PHE A 75 -9.94 -8.65 -13.68
N GLN A 76 -9.76 -9.32 -14.81
CA GLN A 76 -10.69 -10.32 -15.35
C GLN A 76 -9.99 -11.68 -15.42
N GLY A 77 -10.23 -12.53 -14.42
CA GLY A 77 -9.65 -13.87 -14.32
C GLY A 77 -8.13 -13.83 -14.08
N TRP A 78 -7.36 -13.77 -15.16
CA TRP A 78 -5.89 -13.69 -15.18
C TRP A 78 -5.37 -12.51 -16.01
N GLN A 79 -6.27 -11.64 -16.49
CA GLN A 79 -5.88 -10.49 -17.30
C GLN A 79 -6.06 -9.20 -16.49
N LEU A 80 -4.95 -8.45 -16.36
CA LEU A 80 -4.98 -7.07 -15.88
C LEU A 80 -5.22 -6.17 -17.09
N ARG A 81 -6.12 -5.22 -16.95
CA ARG A 81 -6.44 -4.21 -17.97
C ARG A 81 -6.49 -2.84 -17.32
N TRP A 82 -6.00 -1.82 -18.01
CA TRP A 82 -6.03 -0.44 -17.56
C TRP A 82 -6.07 0.51 -18.75
N ARG A 83 -6.31 1.78 -18.47
CA ARG A 83 -6.15 2.88 -19.42
C ARG A 83 -5.08 3.83 -18.88
N GLN A 84 -4.16 4.28 -19.72
CA GLN A 84 -3.25 5.36 -19.36
C GLN A 84 -3.96 6.70 -19.56
N ALA A 85 -3.93 7.60 -18.57
CA ALA A 85 -4.64 8.88 -18.69
C ALA A 85 -4.06 9.77 -19.79
N GLU A 86 -2.75 9.71 -19.98
CA GLU A 86 -1.97 10.60 -20.83
C GLU A 86 -2.16 10.29 -22.31
N SER A 87 -2.15 9.01 -22.67
CA SER A 87 -2.36 8.55 -24.06
C SER A 87 -3.82 8.18 -24.36
N GLY A 88 -4.63 7.92 -23.33
CA GLY A 88 -5.97 7.33 -23.49
C GLY A 88 -5.95 5.87 -23.96
N GLN A 89 -4.77 5.28 -24.16
CA GLN A 89 -4.61 3.91 -24.62
C GLN A 89 -5.09 2.93 -23.56
N VAL A 90 -5.79 1.89 -24.00
CA VAL A 90 -6.21 0.78 -23.16
C VAL A 90 -5.23 -0.36 -23.34
N ASP A 91 -4.51 -0.68 -22.26
CA ASP A 91 -3.51 -1.72 -22.22
C ASP A 91 -4.02 -2.92 -21.42
N SER A 92 -3.40 -4.08 -21.68
CA SER A 92 -3.67 -5.27 -20.88
C SER A 92 -2.51 -6.25 -20.89
N VAL A 93 -2.42 -7.05 -19.84
CA VAL A 93 -1.46 -8.14 -19.72
C VAL A 93 -2.15 -9.36 -19.13
N VAL A 94 -1.98 -10.51 -19.79
CA VAL A 94 -2.36 -11.80 -19.22
C VAL A 94 -1.21 -12.28 -18.34
N VAL A 95 -1.49 -12.57 -17.07
CA VAL A 95 -0.48 -12.91 -16.06
C VAL A 95 -0.56 -14.38 -15.67
N MET A 96 0.60 -14.94 -15.35
CA MET A 96 0.74 -16.31 -14.86
C MET A 96 1.09 -16.33 -13.37
N ASP A 97 1.88 -15.37 -12.90
CA ASP A 97 2.22 -15.18 -11.49
C ASP A 97 2.02 -13.72 -11.09
N LEU A 98 1.60 -13.52 -9.85
CA LEU A 98 1.50 -12.23 -9.17
C LEU A 98 2.09 -12.35 -7.78
N GLU A 99 2.82 -11.32 -7.36
CA GLU A 99 3.37 -11.20 -6.02
C GLU A 99 3.19 -9.76 -5.54
N LEU A 100 2.33 -9.58 -4.54
CA LEU A 100 2.07 -8.29 -3.92
C LEU A 100 2.81 -8.21 -2.58
N ASP A 101 3.75 -7.29 -2.48
CA ASP A 101 4.30 -6.83 -1.21
C ASP A 101 3.43 -5.69 -0.67
N GLN A 102 2.57 -6.02 0.29
CA GLN A 102 1.66 -5.05 0.92
C GLN A 102 2.42 -4.03 1.79
N GLY A 103 3.60 -4.38 2.32
CA GLY A 103 4.41 -3.47 3.12
C GLY A 103 5.08 -2.40 2.26
N ARG A 104 5.54 -2.78 1.06
CA ARG A 104 6.19 -1.87 0.11
C ARG A 104 5.22 -1.27 -0.91
N GLN A 105 3.98 -1.74 -0.97
CA GLN A 105 2.99 -1.37 -1.98
C GLN A 105 3.52 -1.64 -3.40
N VAL A 106 4.05 -2.85 -3.61
CA VAL A 106 4.67 -3.26 -4.86
C VAL A 106 3.99 -4.52 -5.37
N LEU A 107 3.56 -4.51 -6.63
CA LEU A 107 3.06 -5.69 -7.33
C LEU A 107 4.04 -6.08 -8.44
N ASP A 108 4.61 -7.28 -8.30
CA ASP A 108 5.35 -7.94 -9.37
C ASP A 108 4.42 -8.88 -10.14
N LEU A 109 4.48 -8.81 -11.46
CA LEU A 109 3.68 -9.63 -12.36
C LEU A 109 4.56 -10.30 -13.43
N VAL A 110 4.29 -11.58 -13.67
CA VAL A 110 4.94 -12.39 -14.71
C VAL A 110 3.94 -12.63 -15.82
N PRO A 111 4.15 -12.07 -17.03
CA PRO A 111 3.24 -12.27 -18.15
C PRO A 111 3.20 -13.72 -18.62
N GLN A 112 2.03 -14.17 -19.07
CA GLN A 112 1.87 -15.44 -19.74
C GLN A 112 2.68 -15.45 -21.04
N GLY A 113 3.45 -16.51 -21.27
CA GLY A 113 4.32 -16.64 -22.45
C GLY A 113 5.70 -15.98 -22.34
N ARG A 114 5.97 -15.23 -21.26
CA ARG A 114 7.27 -14.59 -20.99
C ARG A 114 7.68 -14.78 -19.52
N SER A 115 8.05 -16.01 -19.15
CA SER A 115 8.50 -16.33 -17.79
C SER A 115 9.85 -15.71 -17.42
N ASP A 116 10.59 -15.23 -18.42
CA ASP A 116 11.82 -14.45 -18.32
C ASP A 116 11.56 -12.96 -18.08
N LEU A 117 10.32 -12.49 -18.10
CA LEU A 117 9.97 -11.09 -17.89
C LEU A 117 9.26 -10.91 -16.54
N VAL A 118 9.70 -9.93 -15.77
CA VAL A 118 8.97 -9.42 -14.61
C VAL A 118 8.65 -7.96 -14.85
N ILE A 119 7.41 -7.60 -14.56
CA ILE A 119 6.95 -6.23 -14.55
C ILE A 119 6.68 -5.87 -13.10
N ARG A 120 7.20 -4.74 -12.64
CA ARG A 120 6.96 -4.20 -11.31
C ARG A 120 6.10 -2.95 -11.40
N VAL A 121 5.03 -2.94 -10.64
CA VAL A 121 4.11 -1.82 -10.50
C VAL A 121 4.14 -1.32 -9.07
N ARG A 122 4.30 -0.01 -8.89
CA ARG A 122 4.17 0.64 -7.59
C ARG A 122 3.55 2.03 -7.78
N PRO A 123 2.77 2.52 -6.82
CA PRO A 123 2.34 3.91 -6.84
C PRO A 123 3.57 4.82 -6.69
N LEU A 124 3.63 5.89 -7.49
CA LEU A 124 4.74 6.86 -7.48
C LEU A 124 4.81 7.60 -6.14
N ARG A 125 3.66 7.81 -5.51
CA ARG A 125 3.52 8.37 -4.16
C ARG A 125 2.72 7.38 -3.33
N LEU A 126 3.20 7.04 -2.14
CA LEU A 126 2.39 6.27 -1.19
C LEU A 126 1.11 7.06 -0.91
N SER A 127 -0.02 6.54 -1.38
CA SER A 127 -1.33 7.03 -1.00
C SER A 127 -1.60 6.52 0.40
N PHE A 128 -1.73 7.46 1.34
CA PHE A 128 -2.23 7.14 2.67
C PHE A 128 -3.75 7.13 2.58
N ASP A 129 -4.38 6.08 3.10
CA ASP A 129 -5.82 6.10 3.31
C ASP A 129 -6.14 7.21 4.31
N ILE A 130 -6.87 8.23 3.85
CA ILE A 130 -7.29 9.33 4.71
C ILE A 130 -8.60 8.91 5.38
N VAL A 131 -8.49 8.63 6.67
CA VAL A 131 -9.66 8.45 7.55
C VAL A 131 -10.08 9.83 8.07
N HIS A 132 -11.21 10.33 7.58
CA HIS A 132 -11.80 11.57 8.07
C HIS A 132 -12.60 11.31 9.36
N LEU A 133 -12.07 11.81 10.48
CA LEU A 133 -12.75 11.81 11.77
C LEU A 133 -13.25 13.22 12.09
N GLU A 134 -14.56 13.38 12.26
CA GLU A 134 -15.16 14.66 12.66
C GLU A 134 -15.40 14.68 14.16
N ASN A 135 -14.62 15.51 14.88
CA ASN A 135 -14.65 15.61 16.35
C ASN A 135 -14.59 14.24 17.05
N PRO A 136 -13.57 13.41 16.76
CA PRO A 136 -13.45 12.12 17.43
C PRO A 136 -13.31 12.31 18.94
N ARG A 137 -13.77 11.33 19.69
CA ARG A 137 -13.42 11.23 21.10
C ARG A 137 -11.95 10.83 21.19
N ILE A 138 -11.15 11.69 21.78
CA ILE A 138 -9.71 11.49 21.97
C ILE A 138 -9.47 10.91 23.36
N LEU A 139 -8.86 9.73 23.43
CA LEU A 139 -8.39 9.11 24.65
C LEU A 139 -6.88 8.87 24.54
N TRP A 140 -6.18 8.85 25.67
CA TRP A 140 -4.77 8.49 25.69
C TRP A 140 -4.46 7.68 26.95
N GLU A 141 -3.46 6.82 26.84
CA GLU A 141 -2.96 6.03 27.97
C GLU A 141 -1.44 5.96 27.94
N ARG A 142 -0.83 5.95 29.12
CA ARG A 142 0.60 5.70 29.27
C ARG A 142 0.83 4.21 29.45
N ARG A 143 1.74 3.65 28.67
CA ARG A 143 2.16 2.24 28.72
C ARG A 143 3.60 2.15 29.23
N PRO A 144 4.06 0.98 29.69
CA PRO A 144 5.47 0.79 30.07
C PRO A 144 6.45 1.15 28.94
N GLU A 145 6.02 0.95 27.69
CA GLU A 145 6.85 1.06 26.48
C GLU A 145 6.63 2.37 25.71
N GLY A 146 5.76 3.26 26.21
CA GLY A 146 5.43 4.51 25.54
C GLY A 146 4.04 5.03 25.88
N TYR A 147 3.33 5.51 24.86
CA TYR A 147 1.99 6.06 24.98
C TYR A 147 1.09 5.45 23.90
N ARG A 148 -0.21 5.33 24.16
CA ARG A 148 -1.20 5.02 23.13
C ARG A 148 -2.20 6.16 23.04
N LEU A 149 -2.42 6.65 21.83
CA LEU A 149 -3.50 7.58 21.47
C LEU A 149 -4.62 6.77 20.83
N ILE A 150 -5.85 7.01 21.26
CA ILE A 150 -7.04 6.34 20.73
C ILE A 150 -8.00 7.42 20.23
N LEU A 151 -8.40 7.32 18.97
CA LEU A 151 -9.37 8.19 18.33
C LEU A 151 -10.63 7.37 18.03
N GLN A 152 -11.73 7.68 18.71
CA GLN A 152 -13.00 6.98 18.54
C GLN A 152 -14.01 7.86 17.80
N GLN A 153 -14.68 7.29 16.80
CA GLN A 153 -15.81 7.89 16.11
C GLN A 153 -17.04 6.99 16.28
N PRO A 154 -17.79 7.13 17.40
CA PRO A 154 -18.89 6.22 17.72
C PRO A 154 -19.96 6.14 16.63
N ASN A 155 -20.26 7.28 15.99
CA ASN A 155 -21.25 7.38 14.92
C ASN A 155 -20.86 6.57 13.66
N GLN A 156 -19.57 6.25 13.50
CA GLN A 156 -19.05 5.45 12.40
C GLN A 156 -18.63 4.03 12.84
N GLY A 157 -18.75 3.70 14.14
CA GLY A 157 -18.26 2.44 14.68
C GLY A 157 -16.75 2.25 14.50
N LEU A 158 -15.98 3.35 14.41
CA LEU A 158 -14.56 3.34 14.06
C LEU A 158 -13.68 3.71 15.25
N GLU A 159 -12.60 2.97 15.43
CA GLU A 159 -11.56 3.25 16.42
C GLU A 159 -10.17 3.14 15.76
N VAL A 160 -9.38 4.19 15.91
CA VAL A 160 -7.98 4.25 15.46
C VAL A 160 -7.08 4.28 16.70
N GLN A 161 -6.22 3.28 16.84
CA GLN A 161 -5.23 3.20 17.90
C GLN A 161 -3.84 3.50 17.33
N VAL A 162 -3.11 4.42 17.98
CA VAL A 162 -1.77 4.83 17.59
C VAL A 162 -0.85 4.63 18.79
N ASP A 163 0.08 3.69 18.67
CA ASP A 163 1.16 3.50 19.63
C ASP A 163 2.32 4.47 19.32
N LEU A 164 2.74 5.22 20.34
CA LEU A 164 3.76 6.25 20.26
C LEU A 164 4.91 5.87 21.20
N ASP A 165 6.13 5.82 20.66
CA ASP A 165 7.32 5.80 21.50
C ASP A 165 7.59 7.21 22.09
N ALA A 166 8.64 7.32 22.92
CA ALA A 166 9.00 8.60 23.53
C ALA A 166 9.32 9.69 22.50
N THR A 167 9.93 9.33 21.36
CA THR A 167 10.31 10.27 20.31
C THR A 167 9.07 10.81 19.58
N ALA A 168 8.16 9.91 19.17
CA ALA A 168 6.92 10.25 18.49
C ALA A 168 5.98 11.07 19.40
N TYR A 169 5.94 10.75 20.69
CA TYR A 169 5.20 11.52 21.68
C TYR A 169 5.73 12.97 21.82
N GLU A 170 7.05 13.15 21.92
CA GLU A 170 7.64 14.49 22.00
C GLU A 170 7.41 15.31 20.73
N GLN A 171 7.39 14.67 19.54
CA GLN A 171 7.01 15.36 18.31
C GLN A 171 5.55 15.81 18.30
N LEU A 172 4.63 14.95 18.78
CA LEU A 172 3.22 15.29 18.93
C LEU A 172 3.04 16.47 19.91
N ARG A 173 3.78 16.45 21.01
CA ARG A 173 3.76 17.51 22.04
C ARG A 173 4.43 18.81 21.60
N GLY A 174 5.50 18.73 20.80
CA GLY A 174 6.27 19.88 20.35
C GLY A 174 5.48 20.81 19.43
N ARG A 175 4.54 20.27 18.64
CA ARG A 175 3.68 21.06 17.74
C ARG A 175 2.54 21.80 18.44
N SER A 176 2.13 21.40 19.65
CA SER A 176 1.04 22.08 20.37
C SER A 176 1.46 23.35 21.13
N ARG A 177 2.76 23.70 21.13
CA ARG A 177 3.30 24.92 21.77
C ARG A 177 3.42 26.14 20.85
N GLY A 178 2.88 26.08 19.63
CA GLY A 178 3.00 27.12 18.62
C GLY A 178 1.69 27.84 18.29
N THR A 179 1.02 28.46 19.27
CA THR A 179 0.08 29.59 19.10
C THR A 179 -0.24 30.17 20.49
N THR A 180 0.66 31.00 21.02
CA THR A 180 0.29 31.93 22.09
C THR A 180 -0.63 32.99 21.51
N HIS A 181 -1.93 32.83 21.70
CA HIS A 181 -2.88 33.95 21.63
C HIS A 181 -2.68 34.81 22.88
N PRO A 182 -2.50 36.14 22.77
CA PRO A 182 -2.38 37.00 23.93
C PRO A 182 -3.77 37.23 24.52
N GLY A 183 -4.04 36.61 25.67
CA GLY A 183 -5.23 36.87 26.48
C GLY A 183 -6.09 35.63 26.70
N GLY A 184 -5.93 35.00 27.86
CA GLY A 184 -6.79 33.91 28.29
C GLY A 184 -6.12 32.99 29.30
N THR A 185 -6.03 33.42 30.55
CA THR A 185 -5.84 32.52 31.68
C THR A 185 -7.03 31.57 31.77
N TYR A 186 -6.79 30.26 31.61
CA TYR A 186 -7.69 29.24 32.13
C TYR A 186 -6.99 28.48 33.26
N PRO A 187 -7.63 28.34 34.44
CA PRO A 187 -7.13 27.54 35.54
C PRO A 187 -7.31 26.03 35.25
N GLY A 188 -6.58 25.19 36.00
CA GLY A 188 -6.52 23.72 35.89
C GLY A 188 -7.87 22.99 35.98
N THR A 189 -7.94 21.66 35.90
CA THR A 189 -7.14 20.71 36.67
C THR A 189 -7.28 19.30 36.10
N TRP A 190 -6.29 18.47 36.38
CA TRP A 190 -6.22 17.03 36.15
C TRP A 190 -7.31 16.26 36.92
N VAL A 191 -7.93 15.28 36.25
CA VAL A 191 -8.29 13.96 36.82
C VAL A 191 -8.05 12.92 35.73
#